data_AF-A0A7S1YMT5-F1
#
_entry.id   AF-A0A7S1YMT5-F1
#
_cell.length_a   1.000
_cell.length_b   1.000
_cell.length_c   1.000
_cell.angle_alpha   90.00
_cell.angle_beta   90.00
_cell.angle_gamma   90.00
#
_symmetry.space_group_name_H-M   'P 1'
#
loop_
_entity.id
_entity.type
_entity.pdbx_description
1 polymer ?
#
loop_
_entity_poly.entity_id
_entity_poly.type
_entity_poly.pdbx_seq_one_letter_code
_entity_poly.pdbx_strand_id
1 'polypeptide(L)'
;TNSVQPVIPYRSLRAWFGQVMETEHRNPDDAPNISVCGEETTISGASSLIALHPDEATESVVDAAIRHRKPFVVVPCCVFARLFPERRQHGGRPVTTRADFCNYLQAKAPDDIQRTLLPFEGANVALWATFCSDQ
;
A
#
# COMPACT_ATOMS: atom_id res chain seq x y z
N THR A 1 5.71 -27.72 -21.62
CA THR A 1 7.04 -27.07 -21.62
C THR A 1 7.06 -26.04 -20.51
N ASN A 2 7.68 -26.37 -19.37
CA ASN A 2 7.76 -25.44 -18.23
C ASN A 2 8.82 -24.37 -18.53
N SER A 3 8.39 -23.22 -19.06
CA SER A 3 9.24 -22.04 -19.13
C SER A 3 9.38 -21.49 -17.71
N VAL A 4 10.50 -21.79 -17.06
CA VAL A 4 10.85 -21.15 -15.78
C VAL A 4 11.03 -19.65 -16.07
N GLN A 5 10.16 -18.83 -15.49
CA GLN A 5 10.30 -17.37 -15.57
C GLN A 5 11.57 -16.98 -14.80
N PRO A 6 12.46 -16.16 -15.38
CA PRO A 6 13.69 -15.76 -14.71
C PRO A 6 13.35 -14.94 -13.46
N VAL A 7 13.93 -15.32 -12.32
CA VAL A 7 13.86 -14.52 -11.09
C VAL A 7 14.77 -13.31 -11.27
N ILE A 8 14.17 -12.14 -11.44
CA ILE A 8 14.93 -10.88 -11.54
C ILE A 8 15.21 -10.39 -10.12
N PRO A 9 16.48 -10.23 -9.72
CA PRO A 9 16.82 -9.67 -8.42
C PRO A 9 16.42 -8.18 -8.39
N TYR A 10 15.51 -7.83 -7.50
CA TYR A 10 15.12 -6.44 -7.26
C TYR A 10 15.94 -5.88 -6.09
N ARG A 11 16.33 -4.60 -6.18
CA ARG A 11 16.87 -3.88 -5.02
C ARG A 11 15.70 -3.46 -4.14
N SER A 12 15.55 -4.12 -2.99
CA SER A 12 14.63 -3.67 -1.95
C SER A 12 15.31 -2.62 -1.07
N LEU A 13 14.78 -1.40 -1.05
CA LEU A 13 15.12 -0.42 -0.02
C LEU A 13 14.08 -0.54 1.10
N ARG A 14 14.54 -0.64 2.34
CA ARG A 14 13.67 -0.52 3.52
C ARG A 14 13.73 0.94 3.96
N ALA A 15 12.57 1.57 4.12
CA ALA A 15 12.46 2.93 4.63
C ALA A 15 11.43 2.96 5.76
N TRP A 16 11.67 3.82 6.75
CA TRP A 16 10.73 4.11 7.83
C TRP A 16 10.22 5.53 7.65
N PHE A 17 8.90 5.70 7.67
CA PHE A 17 8.26 7.01 7.62
C PHE A 17 7.89 7.43 9.05
N GLY A 18 8.56 8.46 9.58
CA GLY A 18 8.32 8.98 10.93
C GLY A 18 9.60 9.31 11.70
N GLN A 19 9.45 9.80 12.94
CA GLN A 19 10.60 9.96 13.84
C GLN A 19 11.09 8.60 14.32
N VAL A 20 12.40 8.49 14.59
CA VAL A 20 12.97 7.31 15.25
C VAL A 20 12.32 7.22 16.63
N MET A 21 11.47 6.23 16.86
CA MET A 21 11.02 5.92 18.21
C MET A 21 12.12 5.11 18.91
N GLU A 22 12.60 5.61 20.04
CA GLU A 22 13.40 4.82 20.97
C GLU A 22 12.47 3.79 21.63
N THR A 23 12.25 2.65 20.97
CA THR A 23 11.51 1.54 21.57
C THR A 23 12.48 0.63 22.31
N GLU A 24 12.14 0.26 23.55
CA GLU A 24 12.89 -0.66 24.42
C GLU A 24 13.16 -2.05 23.82
N HIS A 25 12.52 -2.39 22.70
CA HIS A 25 12.64 -3.69 22.01
C HIS A 25 13.64 -3.68 20.85
N ARG A 26 14.31 -2.55 20.57
CA ARG A 26 15.33 -2.49 19.52
C ARG A 26 16.63 -3.05 20.09
N ASN A 27 17.19 -4.07 19.44
CA ASN A 27 18.48 -4.61 19.86
C ASN A 27 19.52 -3.49 19.67
N PRO A 28 20.31 -3.12 20.69
CA PRO A 28 21.32 -2.06 20.56
C PRO A 28 22.36 -2.32 19.45
N ASP A 29 22.52 -3.57 19.00
CA ASP A 29 23.35 -3.95 17.86
C ASP A 29 22.68 -3.74 16.49
N ASP A 30 21.39 -3.41 16.44
CA ASP A 30 20.69 -3.01 15.21
C ASP A 30 21.15 -1.60 14.82
N ALA A 31 22.29 -1.51 14.14
CA ALA A 31 22.69 -0.33 13.39
C ALA A 31 21.47 0.23 12.61
N PRO A 32 21.35 1.54 12.39
CA PRO A 32 20.25 2.13 11.62
C PRO A 32 20.37 1.73 10.13
N ASN A 33 20.08 0.46 9.85
CA ASN A 33 20.11 -0.16 8.52
C ASN A 33 18.87 0.22 7.71
N ILE A 34 17.92 0.93 8.32
CA ILE A 34 16.76 1.52 7.68
C ILE A 34 16.98 3.03 7.75
N SER A 35 17.33 3.62 6.61
CA SER A 35 17.50 5.07 6.52
C SER A 35 16.13 5.73 6.78
N VAL A 36 16.12 6.74 7.64
CA VAL A 36 14.96 7.62 7.77
C VAL A 36 14.95 8.47 6.51
N CYS A 37 14.12 8.10 5.56
CA CYS A 37 13.98 8.85 4.33
C CYS A 37 12.71 9.69 4.41
N GLY A 38 12.77 10.93 3.89
CA GLY A 38 11.57 11.72 3.68
C GLY A 38 10.65 11.04 2.67
N GLU A 39 9.34 11.18 2.88
CA GLU A 39 8.29 10.68 1.98
C GLU A 39 8.60 11.03 0.50
N GLU A 40 8.99 12.28 0.26
CA GLU A 40 9.26 12.82 -1.07
C GLU A 40 10.40 12.10 -1.80
N THR A 41 11.53 11.81 -1.14
CA THR A 41 12.71 11.26 -1.82
C THR A 41 12.58 9.76 -2.09
N THR A 42 12.00 8.99 -1.15
CA THR A 42 11.83 7.55 -1.34
C THR A 42 10.70 7.23 -2.29
N ILE A 43 9.54 7.87 -2.15
CA ILE A 43 8.39 7.56 -3.00
C ILE A 43 8.65 8.04 -4.43
N SER A 44 9.23 9.24 -4.59
CA SER A 44 9.61 9.74 -5.92
C SER A 44 10.68 8.88 -6.58
N GLY A 45 11.64 8.34 -5.82
CA GLY A 45 12.67 7.43 -6.33
C GLY A 45 12.16 6.02 -6.65
N ALA A 46 11.03 5.60 -6.08
CA ALA A 46 10.46 4.28 -6.32
C ALA A 46 9.80 4.18 -7.71
N SER A 47 9.94 3.02 -8.36
CA SER A 47 9.22 2.71 -9.60
C SER A 47 7.75 2.35 -9.34
N SER A 48 7.45 1.79 -8.17
CA SER A 48 6.10 1.39 -7.77
C SER A 48 6.00 1.21 -6.26
N LEU A 49 4.77 1.30 -5.72
CA LEU A 49 4.45 0.99 -4.33
C LEU A 49 3.74 -0.36 -4.23
N ILE A 50 4.29 -1.30 -3.47
CA ILE A 50 3.71 -2.64 -3.28
C ILE A 50 3.46 -2.84 -1.80
N ALA A 51 2.19 -3.01 -1.42
CA ALA A 51 1.83 -3.21 -0.02
C ALA A 51 0.80 -4.34 0.11
N LEU A 52 1.27 -5.53 0.45
CA LEU A 52 0.44 -6.71 0.57
C LEU A 52 0.04 -6.86 2.04
N HIS A 53 -1.24 -6.66 2.37
CA HIS A 53 -1.79 -6.76 3.73
C HIS A 53 -1.24 -5.70 4.72
N PRO A 54 -1.14 -4.40 4.36
CA PRO A 54 -0.45 -3.40 5.18
C PRO A 54 -1.30 -2.85 6.35
N ASP A 55 -2.25 -3.63 6.87
CA ASP A 55 -3.14 -3.27 7.98
C ASP A 55 -3.61 -1.80 7.95
N GLU A 56 -3.38 -1.03 9.02
CA GLU A 56 -3.83 0.35 9.20
C GLU A 56 -3.27 1.31 8.14
N ALA A 57 -2.12 0.99 7.54
CA ALA A 57 -1.44 1.81 6.54
C ALA A 57 -2.00 1.65 5.12
N THR A 58 -2.98 0.75 4.90
CA THR A 58 -3.53 0.46 3.56
C THR A 58 -3.99 1.72 2.82
N GLU A 59 -4.75 2.59 3.49
CA GLU A 59 -5.23 3.82 2.87
C GLU A 59 -4.09 4.81 2.58
N SER A 60 -3.17 4.98 3.52
CA SER A 60 -2.02 5.88 3.37
C SER A 60 -1.15 5.51 2.16
N VAL A 61 -0.97 4.22 1.90
CA VAL A 61 -0.24 3.75 0.70
C VAL A 61 -0.97 4.14 -0.59
N VAL A 62 -2.30 3.94 -0.64
CA VAL A 62 -3.11 4.34 -1.80
C VAL A 62 -3.04 5.86 -2.01
N ASP A 63 -3.10 6.64 -0.93
CA ASP A 63 -3.07 8.09 -0.99
C ASP A 63 -1.74 8.64 -1.47
N ALA A 64 -0.64 8.07 -0.98
CA ALA A 64 0.69 8.41 -1.46
C ALA A 64 0.87 8.01 -2.93
N ALA A 65 0.37 6.84 -3.34
CA ALA A 65 0.43 6.40 -4.73
C ALA A 65 -0.29 7.36 -5.67
N ILE A 66 -1.52 7.76 -5.33
CA ILE A 66 -2.31 8.72 -6.11
C ILE A 66 -1.60 10.09 -6.15
N ARG A 67 -1.17 10.59 -4.99
CA ARG A 67 -0.51 11.90 -4.86
C ARG A 67 0.75 12.00 -5.72
N HIS A 68 1.60 10.98 -5.69
CA HIS A 68 2.86 10.95 -6.42
C HIS A 68 2.74 10.34 -7.82
N ARG A 69 1.53 9.99 -8.25
CA ARG A 69 1.24 9.22 -9.49
C ARG A 69 2.18 8.02 -9.65
N LYS A 70 2.37 7.25 -8.57
CA LYS A 70 3.22 6.05 -8.57
C LYS A 70 2.39 4.80 -8.81
N PRO A 71 2.73 3.97 -9.82
CA PRO A 71 2.10 2.68 -9.99
C PRO A 71 2.09 1.92 -8.66
N PHE A 72 0.96 1.30 -8.32
CA PHE A 72 0.85 0.64 -7.03
C PHE A 72 0.01 -0.62 -7.08
N VAL A 73 0.20 -1.47 -6.08
CA VAL A 73 -0.71 -2.55 -5.73
C VAL A 73 -0.82 -2.67 -4.22
N VAL A 74 -2.05 -2.78 -3.73
CA VAL A 74 -2.35 -3.10 -2.33
C VAL A 74 -3.28 -4.29 -2.22
N VAL A 75 -3.14 -5.06 -1.14
CA VAL A 75 -4.10 -6.12 -0.76
C VAL A 75 -4.75 -5.74 0.57
N PRO A 76 -5.96 -5.18 0.57
CA PRO A 76 -6.65 -4.82 1.81
C PRO A 76 -7.13 -6.06 2.58
N CYS A 77 -6.75 -6.18 3.84
CA CYS A 77 -7.17 -7.25 4.76
C CYS A 77 -8.16 -6.74 5.82
N CYS A 78 -7.72 -5.80 6.65
CA CYS A 78 -8.39 -5.31 7.84
C CYS A 78 -8.96 -3.91 7.61
N VAL A 79 -10.19 -3.66 8.07
CA VAL A 79 -10.90 -2.38 7.85
C VAL A 79 -10.62 -1.36 8.94
N PHE A 80 -10.37 -1.84 10.17
CA PHE A 80 -10.17 -1.01 11.37
C PHE A 80 -11.26 0.06 11.55
N ALA A 81 -12.54 -0.30 11.33
CA ALA A 81 -13.67 0.64 11.33
C ALA A 81 -13.85 1.44 12.65
N ARG A 82 -13.34 0.91 13.78
CA ARG A 82 -13.34 1.63 15.06
C ARG A 82 -12.25 2.68 15.15
N LEU A 83 -11.11 2.47 14.48
CA LEU A 83 -9.99 3.39 14.42
C LEU A 83 -10.21 4.48 13.37
N PHE A 84 -10.90 4.14 12.27
CA PHE A 84 -11.25 5.05 11.18
C PHE A 84 -12.78 5.23 11.05
N PRO A 85 -13.46 5.69 12.11
CA PRO A 85 -14.91 5.83 12.14
C PRO A 85 -15.44 6.91 11.19
N GLU A 86 -14.58 7.70 10.55
CA GLU A 86 -14.88 8.75 9.58
C GLU A 86 -14.97 8.24 8.13
N ARG A 87 -14.48 7.03 7.83
CA ARG A 87 -14.56 6.47 6.47
C ARG A 87 -16.01 6.26 6.05
N ARG A 88 -16.42 6.84 4.92
CA ARG A 88 -17.77 6.77 4.38
C ARG A 88 -17.75 6.34 2.92
N GLN A 89 -18.65 5.44 2.58
CA GLN A 89 -18.97 5.15 1.18
C GLN A 89 -19.88 6.23 0.61
N HIS A 90 -20.11 6.15 -0.70
CA HIS A 90 -21.13 6.96 -1.36
C HIS A 90 -22.49 6.84 -0.64
N GLY A 91 -23.15 7.98 -0.40
CA GLY A 91 -24.39 8.04 0.36
C GLY A 91 -24.22 8.03 1.89
N GLY A 92 -23.00 8.12 2.43
CA GLY A 92 -22.75 8.33 3.86
C GLY A 92 -22.79 7.05 4.72
N ARG A 93 -22.82 5.87 4.10
CA ARG A 93 -22.75 4.59 4.83
C ARG A 93 -21.33 4.36 5.40
N PRO A 94 -21.17 3.90 6.65
CA PRO A 94 -19.85 3.64 7.21
C PRO A 94 -19.15 2.45 6.54
N VAL A 95 -17.84 2.55 6.38
CA VAL A 95 -16.99 1.47 5.85
C VAL A 95 -16.69 0.48 6.98
N THR A 96 -17.38 -0.66 6.98
CA THR A 96 -17.27 -1.65 8.08
C THR A 96 -16.84 -3.04 7.63
N THR A 97 -17.01 -3.36 6.34
CA THR A 97 -16.59 -4.65 5.77
C THR A 97 -15.39 -4.48 4.84
N ARG A 98 -14.64 -5.58 4.60
CA ARG A 98 -13.52 -5.57 3.64
C ARG A 98 -13.97 -5.17 2.24
N ALA A 99 -15.16 -5.60 1.83
CA ALA A 99 -15.76 -5.22 0.56
C ALA A 99 -16.04 -3.70 0.51
N ASP A 100 -16.58 -3.14 1.60
CA ASP A 100 -16.79 -1.69 1.69
C ASP A 100 -15.46 -0.93 1.62
N PHE A 101 -14.41 -1.45 2.27
CA PHE A 101 -13.10 -0.82 2.26
C PHE A 101 -12.47 -0.87 0.87
N CYS A 102 -12.61 -1.98 0.15
CA CYS A 102 -12.17 -2.06 -1.25
C CYS A 102 -12.90 -1.02 -2.11
N ASN A 103 -14.23 -0.92 -1.98
CA ASN A 103 -15.03 0.04 -2.73
C ASN A 103 -14.66 1.50 -2.38
N TYR A 104 -14.41 1.76 -1.09
CA TYR A 104 -13.97 3.07 -0.60
C TYR A 104 -12.63 3.49 -1.22
N LEU A 105 -11.65 2.59 -1.23
CA LEU A 105 -10.34 2.86 -1.83
C LEU A 105 -10.43 3.04 -3.35
N GLN A 106 -11.22 2.21 -4.06
CA GLN A 106 -11.43 2.39 -5.50
C GLN A 106 -12.07 3.74 -5.84
N ALA A 107 -12.99 4.24 -4.99
CA ALA A 107 -13.65 5.52 -5.20
C ALA A 107 -12.71 6.73 -5.09
N LYS A 108 -11.49 6.58 -4.55
CA LYS A 108 -10.50 7.67 -4.49
C LYS A 108 -9.95 8.06 -5.86
N ALA A 109 -9.91 7.13 -6.82
CA ALA A 109 -9.56 7.39 -8.21
C ALA A 109 -10.27 6.35 -9.10
N PRO A 110 -11.59 6.52 -9.34
CA PRO A 110 -12.45 5.48 -9.91
C PRO A 110 -12.07 5.08 -11.34
N ASP A 111 -11.48 6.00 -12.10
CA ASP A 111 -11.05 5.76 -13.47
C ASP A 111 -9.65 5.10 -13.55
N ASP A 112 -8.87 5.20 -12.48
CA ASP A 112 -7.49 4.69 -12.42
C ASP A 112 -7.37 3.36 -11.66
N ILE A 113 -8.10 3.19 -10.54
CA ILE A 113 -7.91 2.05 -9.63
C ILE A 113 -8.71 0.85 -10.08
N GLN A 114 -7.97 -0.16 -10.51
CA GLN A 114 -8.46 -1.46 -10.91
C GLN A 114 -8.47 -2.43 -9.72
N ARG A 115 -9.26 -3.50 -9.86
CA ARG A 115 -9.40 -4.57 -8.88
C ARG A 115 -9.20 -5.92 -9.55
N THR A 116 -8.41 -6.77 -8.92
CA THR A 116 -8.23 -8.16 -9.36
C THR A 116 -8.28 -9.14 -8.20
N LEU A 117 -8.52 -10.41 -8.52
CA LEU A 117 -8.42 -11.52 -7.58
C LEU A 117 -7.10 -12.25 -7.80
N LEU A 118 -6.32 -12.39 -6.74
CA LEU A 118 -5.07 -13.14 -6.76
C LEU A 118 -5.34 -14.63 -6.49
N PRO A 119 -4.56 -15.55 -7.09
CA PRO A 119 -4.83 -16.99 -7.04
C PRO A 119 -4.34 -17.63 -5.71
N PHE A 120 -4.81 -17.12 -4.58
CA PHE A 120 -4.55 -17.68 -3.24
C PHE A 120 -5.75 -17.49 -2.30
N GLU A 121 -5.74 -18.20 -1.16
CA GLU A 121 -6.83 -18.17 -0.18
C GLU A 121 -6.72 -17.01 0.83
N GLY A 122 -7.85 -16.59 1.39
CA GLY A 122 -7.89 -15.51 2.38
C GLY A 122 -8.09 -14.12 1.75
N ALA A 123 -7.34 -13.12 2.22
CA ALA A 123 -7.42 -11.76 1.70
C ALA A 123 -6.71 -11.66 0.34
N ASN A 124 -7.43 -11.96 -0.74
CA ASN A 124 -6.88 -12.12 -2.08
C ASN A 124 -7.38 -11.10 -3.11
N VAL A 125 -8.05 -10.05 -2.65
CA VAL A 125 -8.47 -8.94 -3.52
C VAL A 125 -7.34 -7.93 -3.55
N ALA A 126 -6.78 -7.67 -4.73
CA ALA A 126 -5.79 -6.64 -4.95
C ALA A 126 -6.42 -5.42 -5.63
N LEU A 127 -6.09 -4.23 -5.14
CA LEU A 127 -6.37 -2.95 -5.79
C LEU A 127 -5.07 -2.39 -6.35
N TRP A 128 -5.10 -1.90 -7.58
CA TRP A 128 -3.88 -1.43 -8.25
C TRP A 128 -4.20 -0.35 -9.28
N ALA A 129 -3.21 0.47 -9.60
CA ALA A 129 -3.29 1.43 -10.69
C ALA A 129 -1.93 1.53 -11.38
N THR A 130 -1.97 1.69 -12.71
CA THR A 130 -0.81 2.11 -13.50
C THR A 130 -1.08 3.52 -13.95
N PHE A 131 -0.53 4.51 -13.23
CA PHE A 131 -0.57 5.88 -13.69
C PHE A 131 0.37 5.98 -14.89
N CYS A 132 -0.18 6.17 -16.08
CA CYS A 132 0.64 6.57 -17.22
C CYS A 132 1.27 7.93 -16.88
N SER A 133 2.60 8.00 -16.91
CA SER A 133 3.26 9.26 -17.14
C SER A 133 3.00 9.59 -18.61
N ASP A 134 2.18 10.60 -18.89
CA ASP A 134 2.26 11.25 -20.19
C ASP A 134 3.71 11.74 -20.31
N GLN A 135 4.49 11.06 -21.17
CA GLN A 135 5.82 11.52 -21.57
C GLN A 135 5.69 12.65 -22.58
#